data_AF-X1RNC9-F1
#
_entry.id   AF-X1RNC9-F1
#
_cell.length_a   1.000
_cell.length_b   1.000
_cell.length_c   1.000
_cell.angle_alpha   90.00
_cell.angle_beta   90.00
_cell.angle_gamma   90.00
#
_symmetry.space_group_name_H-M   'P 1'
#
loop_
_entity.id
_entity.type
_entity.pdbx_description
1 polymer ?
#
loop_
_entity_poly.entity_id
_entity_poly.type
_entity_poly.pdbx_seq_one_letter_code
_entity_poly.pdbx_strand_id
1 'polypeptide(L)'
;VSKYPNQAQAKAYLNDFLAGTVRPFLQTARYAYYQHSPSIQVIIIHLKRHIYEVRAYPVDAFFVSSIEEALKVHDFRAWLFTLDDRTRSIHYIIGSQRVGIQRYKQAKRAIRSNRTLALASQAY
;
A
#
# COMPACT_ATOMS: atom_id res chain seq x y z
N VAL A 1 5.40 22.19 0.72
CA VAL A 1 5.25 20.79 1.20
C VAL A 1 4.30 20.06 0.25
N SER A 2 4.63 18.83 -0.17
CA SER A 2 3.77 18.04 -1.05
C SER A 2 2.45 17.68 -0.35
N LYS A 3 1.31 17.84 -1.04
CA LYS A 3 -0.04 17.48 -0.54
C LYS A 3 -0.20 15.97 -0.26
N TYR A 4 0.57 15.14 -0.97
CA TYR A 4 0.59 13.69 -0.79
C TYR A 4 1.57 13.26 0.30
N PRO A 5 1.27 12.16 1.02
CA PRO A 5 2.18 11.62 2.01
C PRO A 5 3.52 11.21 1.37
N ASN A 6 4.56 11.18 2.19
CA ASN A 6 5.85 10.61 1.84
C ASN A 6 5.93 9.14 2.30
N GLN A 7 7.05 8.48 1.99
CA GLN A 7 7.26 7.08 2.36
C GLN A 7 7.23 6.84 3.88
N ALA A 8 7.76 7.76 4.68
CA ALA A 8 7.78 7.62 6.14
C ALA A 8 6.36 7.69 6.72
N GLN A 9 5.54 8.63 6.24
CA GLN A 9 4.12 8.72 6.59
C GLN A 9 3.34 7.49 6.14
N ALA A 10 3.62 6.97 4.93
CA ALA A 10 3.02 5.73 4.46
C ALA A 10 3.35 4.53 5.37
N LYS A 11 4.60 4.44 5.85
CA LYS A 11 5.02 3.44 6.83
C LYS A 11 4.29 3.61 8.17
N ALA A 12 4.08 4.85 8.62
CA ALA A 12 3.34 5.13 9.85
C ALA A 12 1.89 4.64 9.78
N TYR A 13 1.18 4.93 8.69
CA TYR A 13 -0.18 4.40 8.47
C TYR A 13 -0.23 2.87 8.52
N LEU A 14 0.77 2.20 7.92
CA LEU A 14 0.86 0.74 7.99
C LEU A 14 1.11 0.24 9.42
N ASN A 15 1.99 0.88 10.17
CA ASN A 15 2.19 0.57 11.59
C ASN A 15 0.88 0.71 12.37
N ASP A 16 0.13 1.80 12.16
CA ASP A 16 -1.14 2.03 12.86
C ASP A 16 -2.18 0.95 12.54
N PHE A 17 -2.26 0.51 11.28
CA PHE A 17 -3.13 -0.58 10.86
C PHE A 17 -2.76 -1.91 11.51
N LEU A 18 -1.47 -2.22 11.60
CA LEU A 18 -0.99 -3.47 12.20
C LEU A 18 -1.14 -3.46 13.73
N ALA A 19 -0.93 -2.30 14.37
CA ALA A 19 -1.05 -2.15 15.80
C ALA A 19 -2.51 -1.96 16.28
N GLY A 20 -3.42 -1.57 15.40
CA GLY A 20 -4.81 -1.25 15.74
C GLY A 20 -4.96 0.04 16.56
N THR A 21 -3.94 0.90 16.54
CA THR A 21 -3.83 2.09 17.41
C THR A 21 -4.66 3.27 16.93
N VAL A 22 -4.71 3.51 15.62
CA VAL A 22 -5.51 4.58 15.01
C VAL A 22 -6.68 3.95 14.29
N ARG A 23 -7.90 4.36 14.67
CA ARG A 23 -9.11 3.88 14.03
C ARG A 23 -9.23 4.45 12.61
N PRO A 24 -9.09 3.63 11.56
CA PRO A 24 -9.47 4.06 10.22
C PRO A 24 -10.98 4.37 10.20
N PHE A 25 -11.42 5.23 9.30
CA PHE A 25 -12.86 5.50 9.18
C PHE A 25 -13.62 4.32 8.56
N LEU A 26 -12.90 3.43 7.86
CA LEU A 26 -13.40 2.15 7.38
C LEU A 26 -12.29 1.10 7.48
N GLN A 27 -12.56 -0.01 8.16
CA GLN A 27 -11.65 -1.15 8.29
C GLN A 27 -12.34 -2.45 7.87
N THR A 28 -11.63 -3.25 7.10
CA THR A 28 -11.94 -4.66 6.86
C THR A 28 -10.69 -5.50 7.10
N ALA A 29 -10.83 -6.83 7.06
CA ALA A 29 -9.69 -7.75 7.17
C ALA A 29 -8.67 -7.60 6.02
N ARG A 30 -9.04 -6.95 4.90
CA ARG A 30 -8.20 -6.85 3.70
C ARG A 30 -7.74 -5.43 3.38
N TYR A 31 -8.43 -4.42 3.88
CA TYR A 31 -8.08 -3.03 3.63
C TYR A 31 -8.53 -2.10 4.75
N ALA A 32 -7.84 -0.97 4.89
CA ALA A 32 -8.19 0.09 5.82
C ALA A 32 -8.02 1.46 5.16
N TYR A 33 -8.93 2.38 5.48
CA TYR A 33 -8.92 3.73 4.94
C TYR A 33 -8.62 4.78 6.01
N TYR A 34 -7.70 5.66 5.69
CA TYR A 34 -7.27 6.78 6.53
C TYR A 34 -7.47 8.08 5.78
N GLN A 35 -7.93 9.10 6.49
CA GLN A 35 -7.94 10.47 5.97
C GLN A 35 -6.54 11.07 6.19
N HIS A 36 -5.87 11.51 5.11
CA HIS A 36 -4.61 12.22 5.22
C HIS A 36 -4.81 13.74 5.28
N SER A 37 -5.70 14.25 4.42
CA SER A 37 -6.16 15.64 4.38
C SER A 37 -7.55 15.69 3.75
N PRO A 38 -8.31 16.79 3.79
CA PRO A 38 -9.67 16.84 3.25
C PRO A 38 -9.82 16.36 1.80
N SER A 39 -8.75 16.41 1.01
CA SER A 39 -8.75 16.02 -0.40
C SER A 39 -7.83 14.85 -0.72
N ILE A 40 -7.14 14.24 0.26
CA ILE A 40 -6.32 13.04 0.07
C ILE A 40 -6.70 11.96 1.07
N GLN A 41 -6.94 10.77 0.57
CA GLN A 41 -7.11 9.56 1.37
C GLN A 41 -5.95 8.60 1.17
N VAL A 42 -5.74 7.75 2.18
CA VAL A 42 -4.79 6.66 2.16
C VAL A 42 -5.54 5.36 2.37
N ILE A 43 -5.35 4.41 1.45
CA ILE A 43 -5.82 3.04 1.60
C ILE A 43 -4.62 2.12 1.85
N ILE A 44 -4.76 1.27 2.84
CA ILE A 44 -3.88 0.14 3.08
C ILE A 44 -4.57 -1.10 2.52
N ILE A 45 -3.83 -1.91 1.76
CA ILE A 45 -4.34 -3.13 1.13
C ILE A 45 -3.40 -4.27 1.50
N HIS A 46 -3.94 -5.31 2.13
CA HIS A 46 -3.23 -6.56 2.35
C HIS A 46 -3.22 -7.36 1.04
N LEU A 47 -2.06 -7.44 0.38
CA LEU A 47 -1.94 -8.10 -0.93
C LEU A 47 -1.69 -9.60 -0.82
N LYS A 48 -0.83 -9.98 0.11
CA LYS A 48 -0.43 -11.37 0.39
C LYS A 48 0.13 -11.42 1.81
N ARG A 49 0.27 -12.62 2.37
CA ARG A 49 0.91 -12.84 3.67
C ARG A 49 2.17 -11.96 3.81
N HIS A 50 2.16 -11.09 4.81
CA HIS A 50 3.18 -10.09 5.14
C HIS A 50 3.45 -8.97 4.13
N ILE A 51 2.77 -8.93 2.98
CA ILE A 51 2.98 -7.90 1.96
C ILE A 51 1.77 -6.97 1.90
N TYR A 52 2.04 -5.69 2.09
CA TYR A 52 1.04 -4.63 2.15
C TYR A 52 1.32 -3.56 1.11
N GLU A 53 0.26 -3.03 0.52
CA GLU A 53 0.29 -1.81 -0.27
C GLU A 53 -0.27 -0.67 0.55
N VAL A 54 0.43 0.46 0.56
CA VAL A 54 -0.11 1.72 1.05
C VAL A 54 -0.23 2.63 -0.16
N ARG A 55 -1.42 3.17 -0.40
CA ARG A 55 -1.71 4.02 -1.55
C ARG A 55 -2.40 5.29 -1.10
N ALA A 56 -1.88 6.43 -1.54
CA ALA A 56 -2.50 7.73 -1.40
C ALA A 56 -3.13 8.20 -2.72
N TYR A 57 -4.30 8.80 -2.61
CA TYR A 57 -5.09 9.23 -3.76
C TYR A 57 -5.99 10.44 -3.44
N PRO A 58 -6.36 11.24 -4.46
CA PRO A 58 -7.35 12.29 -4.28
C PRO A 58 -8.73 11.71 -4.01
N VAL A 59 -9.47 12.27 -3.03
CA VAL A 59 -10.84 11.83 -2.69
C VAL A 59 -11.75 11.79 -3.92
N ASP A 60 -11.56 12.75 -4.83
CA ASP A 60 -12.37 12.95 -6.03
C ASP A 60 -12.03 11.97 -7.17
N ALA A 61 -10.96 11.19 -7.03
CA ALA A 61 -10.41 10.35 -8.11
C ALA A 61 -10.95 8.91 -8.15
N PHE A 62 -11.93 8.56 -7.31
CA PHE A 62 -12.49 7.21 -7.22
C PHE A 62 -13.91 7.05 -7.81
N PHE A 63 -14.35 7.95 -8.71
CA PHE A 63 -15.47 7.66 -9.62
C PHE A 63 -14.99 6.87 -10.85
N VAL A 64 -14.41 5.70 -10.63
CA VAL A 64 -13.88 4.85 -11.69
C VAL A 64 -14.36 3.43 -11.49
N SER A 65 -14.88 2.83 -12.57
CA SER A 65 -15.50 1.51 -12.64
C SER A 65 -14.59 0.36 -12.22
N SER A 66 -13.28 0.60 -12.09
CA SER A 66 -12.31 -0.39 -11.67
C SER A 66 -11.03 0.20 -11.04
N ILE A 67 -10.33 -0.62 -10.25
CA ILE A 67 -9.00 -0.32 -9.69
C ILE A 67 -7.98 0.00 -10.81
N GLU A 68 -8.20 -0.44 -12.05
CA GLU A 68 -7.29 -0.22 -13.17
C GLU A 68 -7.39 1.19 -13.78
N GLU A 69 -8.60 1.76 -13.79
CA GLU A 69 -8.84 3.16 -14.17
C GLU A 69 -8.35 4.12 -13.08
N ALA A 70 -8.55 3.74 -11.81
CA ALA A 70 -7.91 4.37 -10.65
C ALA A 70 -6.37 4.20 -10.63
N LEU A 71 -5.75 3.62 -11.65
CA LEU A 71 -4.29 3.57 -11.80
C LEU A 71 -3.80 4.39 -13.00
N LYS A 72 -4.70 5.11 -13.70
CA LYS A 72 -4.38 6.00 -14.83
C LYS A 72 -4.31 7.49 -14.44
N VAL A 73 -4.90 7.90 -13.32
CA VAL A 73 -4.78 9.28 -12.82
C VAL A 73 -3.33 9.54 -12.40
N HIS A 74 -2.75 10.65 -12.87
CA HIS A 74 -1.30 10.91 -12.80
C HIS A 74 -0.74 11.17 -11.39
N ASP A 75 -1.57 11.31 -10.36
CA ASP A 75 -1.16 11.77 -9.03
C ASP A 75 -1.04 10.69 -7.95
N PHE A 76 -1.17 9.40 -8.30
CA PHE A 76 -1.11 8.34 -7.27
C PHE A 76 0.30 8.16 -6.70
N ARG A 77 0.38 8.15 -5.37
CA ARG A 77 1.55 7.65 -4.65
C ARG A 77 1.23 6.33 -3.97
N ALA A 78 1.91 5.29 -4.40
CA ALA A 78 1.80 3.96 -3.83
C ALA A 78 3.18 3.43 -3.42
N TRP A 79 3.19 2.66 -2.33
CA TRP A 79 4.35 1.98 -1.76
C TRP A 79 3.98 0.54 -1.45
N LEU A 80 4.94 -0.36 -1.64
CA LEU A 80 4.85 -1.75 -1.18
C LEU A 80 5.81 -1.94 -0.01
N PHE A 81 5.30 -2.60 1.02
CA PHE A 81 6.03 -2.93 2.22
C PHE A 81 5.90 -4.42 2.53
N THR A 82 6.91 -4.97 3.20
CA THR A 82 6.84 -6.28 3.83
C THR A 82 6.95 -6.15 5.34
N LEU A 83 6.20 -6.97 6.06
CA LEU A 83 6.32 -7.16 7.50
C LEU A 83 7.26 -8.34 7.76
N ASP A 84 8.26 -8.14 8.59
CA ASP A 84 8.99 -9.24 9.22
C ASP A 84 8.31 -9.56 10.54
N ASP A 85 7.63 -10.71 10.62
CA ASP A 85 6.93 -11.13 11.83
C ASP A 85 7.85 -11.36 13.03
N ARG A 86 9.10 -11.77 12.79
CA ARG A 86 10.05 -12.11 13.87
C ARG A 86 10.44 -10.86 14.65
N THR A 87 10.68 -9.77 13.93
CA THR A 87 11.12 -8.50 14.50
C THR A 87 10.00 -7.45 14.58
N ARG A 88 8.81 -7.76 14.03
CA ARG A 88 7.70 -6.83 13.77
C ARG A 88 8.12 -5.59 12.96
N SER A 89 9.18 -5.72 12.17
CA SER A 89 9.73 -4.60 11.40
C SER A 89 9.06 -4.48 10.03
N ILE A 90 8.74 -3.25 9.64
CA ILE A 90 8.24 -2.94 8.30
C ILE A 90 9.41 -2.51 7.40
N HIS A 91 9.61 -3.25 6.31
CA HIS A 91 10.62 -2.99 5.30
C HIS A 91 10.00 -2.48 4.00
N TYR A 92 10.64 -1.48 3.39
CA TYR A 92 10.23 -0.94 2.11
C TYR A 92 10.70 -1.83 0.95
N ILE A 93 9.80 -2.12 0.01
CA ILE A 93 10.12 -2.89 -1.20
C ILE A 93 10.31 -1.92 -2.37
N ILE A 94 9.26 -1.17 -2.71
CA ILE A 94 9.23 -0.32 -3.90
C ILE A 94 8.14 0.75 -3.80
N GLY A 95 8.29 1.85 -4.52
CA GLY A 95 7.34 2.96 -4.50
C GLY A 95 7.25 3.64 -5.86
N SER A 96 6.01 3.86 -6.29
CA SER A 96 5.63 4.43 -7.59
C SER A 96 6.39 5.71 -7.98
N GLN A 97 6.59 6.65 -7.05
CA GLN A 97 7.36 7.87 -7.33
C GLN A 97 8.83 7.61 -7.67
N ARG A 98 9.45 6.62 -7.02
CA ARG A 98 10.87 6.33 -7.19
C ARG A 98 11.15 5.55 -8.48
N VAL A 99 10.25 4.64 -8.86
CA VAL A 99 10.49 3.72 -9.99
C VAL A 99 9.61 3.99 -11.21
N GLY A 100 8.67 4.92 -11.12
CA GLY A 100 7.62 5.14 -12.11
C GLY A 100 6.46 4.13 -12.00
N ILE A 101 5.29 4.56 -12.45
CA ILE A 101 4.03 3.80 -12.32
C ILE A 101 4.10 2.44 -13.03
N GLN A 102 4.71 2.37 -14.21
CA GLN A 102 4.76 1.13 -15.00
C GLN A 102 5.58 0.03 -14.30
N ARG A 103 6.78 0.36 -13.80
CA ARG A 103 7.62 -0.60 -13.06
C ARG A 103 6.96 -1.01 -11.74
N TYR A 104 6.32 -0.08 -11.05
CA TYR A 104 5.53 -0.38 -9.86
C TYR A 104 4.40 -1.39 -10.15
N LYS A 105 3.64 -1.19 -11.24
CA LYS A 105 2.58 -2.13 -11.68
C LYS A 105 3.13 -3.51 -12.00
N GLN A 106 4.27 -3.58 -12.69
CA GLN A 106 4.94 -4.86 -13.00
C GLN A 106 5.37 -5.60 -11.72
N ALA A 107 6.02 -4.91 -10.78
CA ALA A 107 6.42 -5.51 -9.50
C ALA A 107 5.21 -6.01 -8.70
N LYS A 108 4.13 -5.21 -8.63
CA LYS A 108 2.88 -5.63 -7.98
C LYS A 108 2.25 -6.85 -8.64
N ARG A 109 2.22 -6.91 -9.98
CA ARG A 109 1.72 -8.08 -10.73
C ARG A 109 2.56 -9.32 -10.41
N ALA A 110 3.88 -9.20 -10.44
CA ALA A 110 4.80 -10.29 -10.11
C ALA A 110 4.61 -10.82 -8.69
N ILE A 111 4.39 -9.94 -7.70
CA ILE A 111 4.11 -10.34 -6.31
C ILE A 111 2.78 -11.09 -6.18
N ARG A 112 1.75 -10.64 -6.91
CA ARG A 112 0.44 -11.32 -6.92
C ARG A 112 0.50 -12.67 -7.63
N SER A 113 1.29 -12.80 -8.70
CA SER A 113 1.40 -14.03 -9.50
C SER A 113 2.41 -15.04 -8.94
N ASN A 114 3.46 -14.59 -8.22
CA ASN A 114 4.46 -15.50 -7.67
C ASN A 114 3.88 -16.35 -6.53
N ARG A 115 3.61 -17.63 -6.81
CA ARG A 115 3.54 -18.70 -5.79
C ARG A 115 4.90 -18.94 -5.11
N THR A 116 6.00 -18.48 -5.71
CA THR A 116 7.39 -18.85 -5.37
C THR A 116 7.88 -18.33 -4.00
N LEU A 117 7.43 -17.13 -3.56
CA LEU A 117 7.75 -16.64 -2.21
C LEU A 117 7.05 -17.42 -1.08
N ALA A 118 5.98 -18.16 -1.38
CA ALA A 118 5.29 -18.98 -0.37
C ALA A 118 5.99 -20.34 -0.14
N LEU A 119 6.79 -20.81 -1.11
CA LEU A 119 7.59 -22.03 -0.97
C LEU A 119 8.93 -21.75 -0.28
N ALA A 120 9.55 -20.59 -0.55
CA ALA A 120 10.80 -20.19 0.12
C ALA A 120 10.64 -19.97 1.63
N SER A 121 9.44 -19.63 2.12
CA SER A 121 9.15 -19.48 3.56
C SER A 121 8.74 -20.77 4.27
N GLN A 122 8.59 -21.89 3.55
CA GLN A 122 8.35 -23.21 4.15
C GLN A 122 9.66 -24.01 4.33
N ALA A 123 10.78 -23.50 3.81
CA ALA A 123 12.09 -24.13 3.86
C ALA A 123 13.02 -23.56 4.95
N TYR A 124 12.49 -22.76 5.90
CA TYR A 124 13.24 -22.18 7.02
C TYR A 124 12.57 -22.43 8.35
#